data_AF-A0A5R8LC20-F1
#
_entry.id   AF-A0A5R8LC20-F1
#
_cell.length_a   1.000
_cell.length_b   1.000
_cell.length_c   1.000
_cell.angle_alpha   90.00
_cell.angle_beta   90.00
_cell.angle_gamma   90.00
#
_symmetry.space_group_name_H-M   'P 1'
#
loop_
_entity.id
_entity.type
_entity.pdbx_description
1 polymer ?
#
loop_
_entity_poly.entity_id
_entity_poly.type
_entity_poly.pdbx_seq_one_letter_code
_entity_poly.pdbx_strand_id
1 'polypeptide(L)'
;MTPFEVNALFTEAGRLDVRMRRNNPEERADMATSWARLLADVPVKAAAWALDQHYQHSRDPIMPADIIALAEQFAPPVSVSYAGNVTEQRLAAERRAVTS
;
A
#
# COMPACT_ATOMS: atom_id res chain seq x y z
N MET A 1 6.49 2.62 -8.30
CA MET A 1 5.83 3.89 -7.94
C MET A 1 6.39 5.06 -8.74
N THR A 2 5.56 6.07 -8.96
CA THR A 2 5.92 7.35 -9.58
C THR A 2 6.46 8.36 -8.56
N PRO A 3 7.20 9.41 -8.97
CA PRO A 3 7.61 10.49 -8.07
C PRO A 3 6.44 11.15 -7.34
N PHE A 4 5.27 11.24 -7.99
CA PHE A 4 4.05 11.78 -7.37
C PHE A 4 3.57 10.91 -6.20
N GLU A 5 3.51 9.60 -6.39
CA GLU A 5 3.13 8.64 -5.35
C GLU A 5 4.14 8.64 -4.19
N VAL A 6 5.43 8.72 -4.49
CA VAL A 6 6.48 8.88 -3.47
C VAL A 6 6.32 10.19 -2.72
N ASN A 7 5.96 11.27 -3.39
CA ASN A 7 5.70 12.55 -2.72
C ASN A 7 4.51 12.46 -1.75
N ALA A 8 3.47 11.70 -2.10
CA ALA A 8 2.38 11.39 -1.18
C ALA A 8 2.87 10.56 0.02
N LEU A 9 3.75 9.57 -0.22
CA LEU A 9 4.35 8.77 0.85
C LEU A 9 5.20 9.62 1.81
N PHE A 10 5.99 10.58 1.33
CA PHE A 10 6.71 11.52 2.20
C PHE A 10 5.80 12.41 3.03
N THR A 11 4.63 12.77 2.51
CA THR A 11 3.64 13.52 3.30
C THR A 11 3.15 12.67 4.46
N GLU A 12 2.87 11.39 4.23
CA GLU A 12 2.44 10.48 5.29
C GLU A 12 3.57 10.19 6.29
N ALA A 13 4.78 9.88 5.79
CA ALA A 13 5.95 9.68 6.63
C ALA A 13 6.25 10.91 7.49
N GLY A 14 6.07 12.13 6.96
CA GLY A 14 6.24 13.39 7.71
C GLY A 14 5.17 13.65 8.78
N ARG A 15 4.01 13.00 8.71
CA ARG A 15 3.00 13.02 9.77
C ARG A 15 3.40 12.10 10.93
N LEU A 16 3.98 10.95 10.63
CA LEU A 16 4.43 9.96 11.61
C LEU A 16 5.79 10.33 12.23
N ASP A 17 6.72 10.88 11.44
CA ASP A 17 8.05 11.29 11.86
C ASP A 17 8.40 12.68 11.33
N VAL A 18 8.59 13.64 12.24
CA VAL A 18 8.94 15.03 11.91
C VAL A 18 10.25 15.14 11.12
N ARG A 19 11.20 14.21 11.29
CA ARG A 19 12.49 14.20 10.56
C ARG A 19 12.30 13.87 9.09
N MET A 20 11.19 13.24 8.73
CA MET A 20 10.82 12.96 7.34
C MET A 20 10.12 14.14 6.66
N ARG A 21 9.76 15.21 7.40
CA ARG A 21 9.21 16.42 6.78
C ARG A 21 10.26 17.09 5.92
N ARG A 22 9.95 17.24 4.63
CA ARG A 22 10.79 17.94 3.66
C ARG A 22 10.20 19.33 3.42
N ASN A 23 10.81 20.33 4.05
CA ASN A 23 10.38 21.73 3.99
C ASN A 23 10.97 22.49 2.80
N ASN A 24 12.08 22.01 2.23
CA ASN A 24 12.63 22.50 0.97
C ASN A 24 11.95 21.77 -0.20
N PRO A 25 11.23 22.48 -1.10
CA PRO A 25 10.55 21.86 -2.24
C PRO A 25 11.48 21.20 -3.27
N GLU A 26 12.66 21.77 -3.52
CA GLU A 26 13.63 21.25 -4.50
C GLU A 26 14.24 19.94 -4.00
N GLU A 27 14.76 19.93 -2.78
CA GLU A 27 15.28 18.71 -2.14
C GLU A 27 14.21 17.62 -2.07
N ARG A 28 12.96 18.00 -1.79
CA ARG A 28 11.84 17.06 -1.77
C ARG A 28 11.62 16.43 -3.14
N ALA A 29 11.64 17.22 -4.21
CA ALA A 29 11.45 16.73 -5.58
C ALA A 29 12.60 15.80 -6.02
N ASP A 30 13.84 16.13 -5.67
CA ASP A 30 15.02 15.31 -5.96
C ASP A 30 14.98 13.98 -5.21
N MET A 31 14.62 14.02 -3.92
CA MET A 31 14.41 12.81 -3.12
C MET A 31 13.28 11.96 -3.68
N ALA A 32 12.16 12.57 -4.08
CA ALA A 32 11.01 11.84 -4.61
C ALA A 32 11.37 11.15 -5.94
N THR A 33 12.12 11.82 -6.80
CA THR A 33 12.66 11.26 -8.05
C THR A 33 13.60 10.09 -7.77
N SER A 34 14.48 10.23 -6.78
CA SER A 34 15.44 9.17 -6.42
C SER A 34 14.75 7.94 -5.84
N TRP A 35 13.82 8.15 -4.91
CA TRP A 35 13.04 7.08 -4.29
C TRP A 35 12.09 6.39 -5.27
N ALA A 36 11.53 7.12 -6.25
CA ALA A 36 10.69 6.52 -7.27
C ALA A 36 11.43 5.46 -8.11
N ARG A 37 12.73 5.67 -8.36
CA ARG A 37 13.58 4.67 -9.05
C ARG A 37 13.78 3.42 -8.19
N LEU A 38 14.02 3.59 -6.89
CA LEU A 38 14.23 2.46 -5.97
C LEU A 38 12.95 1.68 -5.70
N LEU A 39 11.81 2.36 -5.70
CA LEU A 39 10.49 1.79 -5.41
C LEU A 39 9.67 1.57 -6.68
N ALA A 40 10.33 1.38 -7.84
CA ALA A 40 9.68 1.27 -9.14
C ALA A 40 8.64 0.14 -9.16
N ASP A 41 8.99 -1.01 -8.57
CA ASP A 41 8.16 -2.22 -8.57
C ASP A 41 7.30 -2.39 -7.32
N VAL A 42 7.39 -1.47 -6.35
CA VAL A 42 6.60 -1.52 -5.12
C VAL A 42 5.21 -0.91 -5.38
N PRO A 43 4.10 -1.62 -5.12
CA PRO A 43 2.77 -1.04 -5.19
C PRO A 43 2.55 -0.01 -4.07
N VAL A 44 1.86 1.10 -4.38
CA VAL A 44 1.59 2.19 -3.40
C VAL A 44 0.97 1.67 -2.11
N LYS A 45 0.00 0.73 -2.19
CA LYS A 45 -0.64 0.15 -1.01
C LYS A 45 0.34 -0.65 -0.14
N ALA A 46 1.27 -1.38 -0.76
CA ALA A 46 2.30 -2.13 -0.04
C ALA A 46 3.29 -1.17 0.62
N ALA A 47 3.66 -0.08 -0.05
CA ALA A 47 4.53 0.96 0.51
C ALA A 47 3.90 1.68 1.71
N ALA A 48 2.61 2.00 1.64
CA ALA A 48 1.87 2.59 2.76
C ALA A 48 1.77 1.61 3.94
N TRP A 49 1.48 0.34 3.68
CA TRP A 49 1.48 -0.68 4.73
C TRP A 49 2.87 -0.83 5.37
N ALA A 50 3.93 -0.86 4.56
CA ALA A 50 5.31 -0.94 5.04
C ALA A 50 5.68 0.27 5.91
N LEU A 51 5.22 1.47 5.54
CA LEU A 51 5.40 2.68 6.34
C LEU A 51 4.80 2.52 7.74
N ASP A 52 3.56 2.04 7.82
CA ASP A 52 2.88 1.79 9.09
C ASP A 52 3.59 0.72 9.91
N GLN A 53 3.99 -0.39 9.28
CA GLN A 53 4.70 -1.48 9.95
C GLN A 53 6.06 -1.06 10.49
N HIS A 54 6.81 -0.24 9.74
CA HIS A 54 8.10 0.28 10.19
C HIS A 54 7.94 1.07 11.48
N TYR A 55 7.03 2.04 11.52
CA TYR A 55 6.86 2.91 12.69
C TYR A 55 6.14 2.26 13.89
N GLN A 56 5.55 1.07 13.71
CA GLN A 56 5.10 0.25 14.83
C GLN A 56 6.27 -0.41 15.59
N HIS A 57 7.39 -0.66 14.92
CA HIS A 57 8.49 -1.47 15.46
C HIS A 57 9.82 -0.71 15.58
N SER A 58 9.98 0.39 14.85
CA SER A 58 11.20 1.20 14.81
C SER A 58 10.88 2.67 15.06
N ARG A 59 11.80 3.34 15.75
CA ARG A 59 11.81 4.80 15.89
C ARG A 59 12.79 5.47 14.94
N ASP A 60 13.45 4.74 14.06
CA ASP A 60 14.39 5.31 13.10
C ASP A 60 13.64 5.82 11.86
N PRO A 61 14.19 6.81 11.14
CA PRO A 61 13.60 7.26 9.88
C PRO A 61 13.53 6.11 8.87
N ILE A 62 12.38 5.92 8.25
CA ILE A 62 12.21 4.90 7.21
C ILE A 62 13.04 5.25 5.96
N MET A 63 13.61 4.22 5.34
CA MET A 63 14.35 4.30 4.08
C MET A 63 13.70 3.41 2.99
N PRO A 64 14.06 3.57 1.70
CA PRO A 64 13.49 2.75 0.63
C PRO A 64 13.73 1.25 0.82
N ALA A 65 14.89 0.88 1.37
CA ALA A 65 15.23 -0.51 1.63
C ALA A 65 14.28 -1.15 2.66
N ASP A 66 13.90 -0.42 3.71
CA ASP A 66 12.93 -0.88 4.71
C ASP A 66 11.56 -1.10 4.07
N ILE A 67 11.14 -0.17 3.20
CA ILE A 67 9.89 -0.27 2.45
C ILE A 67 9.88 -1.53 1.58
N ILE A 68 10.97 -1.81 0.85
CA ILE A 68 11.08 -2.99 -0.01
C ILE A 68 10.96 -4.27 0.84
N ALA A 69 11.76 -4.36 1.91
CA ALA A 69 11.81 -5.55 2.77
C ALA A 69 10.46 -5.85 3.47
N LEU A 70 9.71 -4.81 3.83
CA LEU A 70 8.38 -4.97 4.41
C LEU A 70 7.32 -5.23 3.33
N ALA A 71 7.37 -4.53 2.20
CA ALA A 71 6.38 -4.68 1.13
C ALA A 71 6.32 -6.10 0.55
N GLU A 72 7.42 -6.86 0.58
CA GLU A 72 7.42 -8.29 0.21
C GLU A 72 6.48 -9.16 1.08
N GLN A 73 6.20 -8.72 2.31
CA GLN A 73 5.32 -9.39 3.26
C GLN A 73 3.85 -8.96 3.09
N PHE A 74 3.59 -7.98 2.22
CA PHE A 74 2.25 -7.47 1.99
C PHE A 74 1.44 -8.48 1.15
N ALA A 75 0.56 -9.23 1.82
CA ALA A 75 -0.51 -9.96 1.16
C ALA A 75 -1.71 -9.02 0.99
N PRO A 76 -2.07 -8.61 -0.25
CA PRO A 76 -3.28 -7.83 -0.45
C PRO A 76 -4.48 -8.67 0.03
N PRO A 77 -5.50 -8.05 0.65
CA PRO A 77 -6.72 -8.76 0.98
C PRO A 77 -7.28 -9.38 -0.30
N VAL A 78 -7.43 -10.70 -0.31
CA VAL A 78 -8.08 -11.42 -1.41
C VAL A 78 -9.46 -10.80 -1.57
N SER A 79 -9.71 -10.16 -2.72
CA SER A 79 -11.04 -9.68 -3.04
C SER A 79 -11.94 -10.91 -3.18
N VAL A 80 -12.64 -11.28 -2.11
CA VAL A 80 -13.74 -12.24 -2.22
C VAL A 80 -14.81 -11.52 -3.03
N SER A 81 -14.85 -11.79 -4.34
CA SER A 81 -15.89 -11.23 -5.19
C SER A 81 -17.23 -11.76 -4.68
N TYR A 82 -17.97 -10.90 -3.98
CA TYR A 82 -19.32 -11.19 -3.48
C TYR A 82 -20.27 -11.64 -4.61
N ALA A 83 -19.93 -11.33 -5.87
CA ALA A 83 -20.67 -11.70 -7.07
C ALA A 83 -20.77 -13.23 -7.32
N GLY A 84 -19.80 -14.02 -6.87
CA GLY A 84 -19.84 -15.48 -7.03
C GLY A 84 -20.92 -16.13 -6.15
N ASN A 85 -20.98 -15.70 -4.88
CA ASN A 85 -21.87 -16.31 -3.89
C ASN A 85 -23.35 -16.04 -4.17
N VAL A 86 -23.71 -14.84 -4.66
CA VAL A 86 -25.12 -14.50 -4.90
C VAL A 86 -25.69 -15.27 -6.09
N THR A 87 -24.88 -15.45 -7.14
CA THR A 87 -25.31 -16.18 -8.34
C THR A 87 -25.48 -17.67 -8.05
N GLU A 88 -24.53 -18.26 -7.32
CA GLU A 88 -24.61 -19.66 -6.90
C GLU A 88 -25.74 -19.91 -5.91
N GLN A 89 -25.97 -19.00 -4.96
CA GLN A 89 -27.09 -19.10 -4.02
C GLN A 89 -28.46 -18.98 -4.70
N ARG A 90 -28.59 -18.08 -5.70
CA ARG A 90 -29.82 -17.95 -6.48
C ARG A 90 -30.10 -19.20 -7.31
N LEU A 91 -29.09 -19.73 -8.01
CA LEU A 91 -29.21 -20.98 -8.77
C LEU A 91 -29.54 -22.19 -7.89
N ALA A 92 -28.98 -22.27 -6.68
CA ALA A 92 -29.29 -23.32 -5.73
C ALA A 92 -30.72 -23.23 -5.17
N ALA A 93 -31.22 -22.00 -4.94
CA ALA A 93 -32.60 -21.77 -4.50
C ALA A 93 -33.61 -22.10 -5.60
N GLU A 94 -33.33 -21.70 -6.84
CA GLU A 94 -34.17 -22.00 -8.00
C GLU A 94 -34.24 -23.51 -8.27
N ARG A 95 -33.12 -24.24 -8.16
CA ARG A 95 -33.11 -25.70 -8.31
C ARG A 95 -33.96 -26.41 -7.25
N ARG A 96 -33.98 -25.93 -6.00
CA ARG A 96 -34.79 -26.51 -4.93
C ARG A 96 -36.29 -26.30 -5.15
N ALA A 97 -36.67 -25.12 -5.66
CA ALA A 97 -38.07 -24.77 -5.93
C ALA A 97 -38.69 -25.59 -7.08
N VAL A 98 -37.88 -26.05 -8.03
CA VAL A 98 -38.34 -26.85 -9.19
C VAL A 98 -38.54 -28.33 -8.84
N THR A 99 -37.94 -28.81 -7.75
CA THR A 99 -38.01 -30.21 -7.30
C THR A 99 -39.01 -30.47 -6.15
N SER A 100 -39.83 -29.49 -5.76
CA SER A 100 -40.89 -29.63 -4.74
C SER A 100 -42.29 -29.56 -5.34
#